data_AF-A0A7S3D334-F1
#
_entry.id   AF-A0A7S3D334-F1
#
_cell.length_a   1.000
_cell.length_b   1.000
_cell.length_c   1.000
_cell.angle_alpha   90.00
_cell.angle_beta   90.00
_cell.angle_gamma   90.00
#
_symmetry.space_group_name_H-M   'P 1'
#
loop_
_entity.id
_entity.type
_entity.pdbx_description
1 polymer ?
#
loop_
_entity_poly.entity_id
_entity_poly.type
_entity_poly.pdbx_seq_one_letter_code
_entity_poly.pdbx_strand_id
1 'polypeptide(L)'
;RWMNQYKDNLKKVQEDAESLEKKNKRLEIEMQNYRGVISHLEDLFEALSMPASMEARVKTPYFRTDADIERTTEAAKVLESILFRPLPAGMEEMQAVRERKEHFEGLKRGFCDEFASHMRATFTAYGQNADLRSKKLSASLTGGIHRRLTSYRPLMMGLSVMDEKSFVRLRSDYRRELRQLFQPLVKNTFAILKGKLLKEVHERRLLSLPEGDAVKRTGRPEPGRVRPQEAFVQALSDIVSLCLAEQEFLLSFFHI
;
A
#
# COMPACT_ATOMS: atom_id res chain seq x y z
N ARG A 1 -77.85 -38.33 -33.91
CA ARG A 1 -76.90 -37.43 -34.62
C ARG A 1 -76.51 -36.22 -33.77
N TRP A 2 -77.45 -35.39 -33.33
CA TRP A 2 -77.16 -34.19 -32.51
C TRP A 2 -76.41 -34.44 -31.20
N MET A 3 -76.76 -35.50 -30.46
CA MET A 3 -76.10 -35.82 -29.19
C MET A 3 -74.63 -36.24 -29.34
N ASN A 4 -74.27 -36.92 -30.44
CA ASN A 4 -72.88 -37.30 -30.73
C ASN A 4 -72.07 -36.07 -31.15
N GLN A 5 -72.66 -35.18 -31.96
CA GLN A 5 -72.02 -33.94 -32.39
C GLN A 5 -71.75 -33.00 -31.22
N TYR A 6 -72.65 -32.96 -30.23
CA TYR A 6 -72.44 -32.22 -28.98
C TYR A 6 -71.32 -32.82 -28.13
N LYS A 7 -71.26 -34.15 -27.99
CA LYS A 7 -70.16 -34.84 -27.29
C LYS A 7 -68.80 -34.61 -27.96
N ASP A 8 -68.75 -34.67 -29.29
CA ASP A 8 -67.53 -34.40 -30.06
C ASP A 8 -67.07 -32.95 -29.91
N ASN A 9 -68.00 -31.99 -29.91
CA ASN A 9 -67.69 -30.59 -29.65
C ASN A 9 -67.20 -30.37 -28.21
N LEU A 10 -67.81 -31.03 -27.23
CA LEU A 10 -67.41 -30.92 -25.82
C LEU A 10 -66.01 -31.51 -25.60
N LYS A 11 -65.71 -32.63 -26.26
CA LYS A 11 -64.38 -33.25 -26.24
C LYS A 11 -63.32 -32.34 -26.88
N LYS A 12 -63.62 -31.71 -28.01
CA LYS A 12 -62.73 -30.73 -28.65
C LYS A 12 -62.49 -29.52 -27.74
N VAL A 13 -63.53 -28.96 -27.14
CA VAL A 13 -63.40 -27.84 -26.20
C VAL A 13 -62.57 -28.24 -24.97
N GLN A 14 -62.72 -29.47 -24.48
CA GLN A 14 -61.90 -29.98 -23.39
C GLN A 14 -60.43 -30.15 -23.81
N GLU A 15 -60.16 -30.77 -24.97
CA GLU A 15 -58.81 -30.91 -25.52
C GLU A 15 -58.15 -29.54 -25.76
N ASP A 16 -58.92 -28.56 -26.25
CA ASP A 16 -58.48 -27.17 -26.43
C ASP A 16 -58.18 -26.50 -25.09
N ALA A 17 -59.01 -26.71 -24.06
CA ALA A 17 -58.79 -26.19 -22.72
C ALA A 17 -57.53 -26.79 -22.07
N GLU A 18 -57.33 -28.10 -22.18
CA GLU A 18 -56.12 -28.79 -21.70
C GLU A 18 -54.85 -28.32 -22.44
N SER A 19 -54.96 -28.09 -23.76
CA SER A 19 -53.89 -27.52 -24.58
C SER A 19 -53.55 -26.09 -24.16
N LEU A 20 -54.56 -25.28 -23.86
CA LEU A 20 -54.39 -23.91 -23.37
C LEU A 20 -53.74 -23.89 -21.99
N GLU A 21 -54.14 -24.78 -21.08
CA GLU A 21 -53.54 -24.89 -19.74
C GLU A 21 -52.06 -25.27 -19.81
N LYS A 22 -51.70 -26.24 -20.67
CA LYS A 22 -50.29 -26.59 -20.92
C LYS A 22 -49.49 -25.42 -21.46
N LYS A 23 -50.06 -24.64 -22.38
CA LYS A 23 -49.43 -23.42 -22.91
C LYS A 23 -49.23 -22.37 -21.81
N ASN A 24 -50.23 -22.15 -20.96
CA ASN A 24 -50.10 -21.21 -19.84
C ASN A 24 -49.01 -21.64 -18.85
N LYS A 25 -48.97 -22.92 -18.44
CA LYS A 25 -47.88 -23.42 -17.58
C LYS A 25 -46.51 -23.23 -18.22
N ARG A 26 -46.40 -23.46 -19.53
CA ARG A 26 -45.15 -23.23 -20.27
C ARG A 26 -44.75 -21.76 -20.23
N LEU A 27 -45.70 -20.85 -20.48
CA LEU A 27 -45.47 -19.41 -20.41
C LEU A 27 -45.08 -18.96 -19.00
N GLU A 28 -45.71 -19.48 -17.95
CA GLU A 28 -45.35 -19.16 -16.56
C GLU A 28 -43.92 -19.57 -16.24
N ILE A 29 -43.51 -20.79 -16.63
CA ILE A 29 -42.13 -21.26 -16.49
C ILE A 29 -41.17 -20.38 -17.30
N GLU A 30 -41.55 -20.02 -18.52
CA GLU A 30 -40.73 -19.15 -19.37
C GLU A 30 -40.56 -17.76 -18.74
N MET A 31 -41.64 -17.17 -18.23
CA MET A 31 -41.60 -15.89 -17.52
C MET A 31 -40.76 -15.95 -16.24
N GLN A 32 -40.84 -17.06 -15.49
CA GLN A 32 -40.00 -17.27 -14.31
C GLN A 32 -38.52 -17.36 -14.69
N ASN A 33 -38.20 -18.08 -15.76
CA ASN A 33 -36.84 -18.19 -16.28
C ASN A 33 -36.31 -16.82 -16.74
N TYR A 34 -37.11 -16.04 -17.49
CA TYR A 34 -36.72 -14.69 -17.91
C TYR A 34 -36.44 -13.78 -16.71
N ARG A 35 -37.28 -13.81 -15.68
CA ARG A 35 -37.04 -13.04 -14.44
C ARG A 35 -35.74 -13.47 -13.74
N GLY A 36 -35.49 -14.78 -13.66
CA GLY A 36 -34.26 -15.31 -13.07
C GLY A 36 -33.01 -14.86 -13.83
N VAL A 37 -33.05 -14.93 -15.17
CA VAL A 37 -31.94 -14.47 -16.02
C VAL A 37 -31.70 -12.98 -15.88
N ILE A 38 -32.76 -12.15 -15.87
CA ILE A 38 -32.62 -10.70 -15.69
C ILE A 38 -31.98 -10.39 -14.33
N SER A 39 -32.47 -10.99 -13.24
CA SER A 39 -31.89 -10.83 -11.90
C SER A 39 -30.41 -11.19 -11.88
N HIS A 40 -30.04 -12.32 -12.48
CA HIS A 40 -28.64 -12.74 -12.56
C HIS A 40 -27.76 -11.78 -13.40
N LEU A 41 -28.32 -11.15 -14.44
CA LEU A 41 -27.62 -10.15 -15.23
C LEU A 41 -27.46 -8.83 -14.47
N GLU A 42 -28.45 -8.45 -13.68
CA GLU A 42 -28.38 -7.28 -12.79
C GLU A 42 -27.31 -7.47 -11.70
N ASP A 43 -27.28 -8.65 -11.07
CA ASP A 43 -26.25 -9.02 -10.08
C ASP A 43 -24.85 -9.00 -10.70
N LEU A 44 -24.71 -9.50 -11.93
CA LEU A 44 -23.46 -9.49 -12.67
C LEU A 44 -23.03 -8.07 -13.05
N PHE A 45 -23.98 -7.23 -13.46
CA PHE A 45 -23.72 -5.83 -13.76
C PHE A 45 -23.25 -5.08 -12.51
N GLU A 46 -23.91 -5.27 -11.38
CA GLU A 46 -23.50 -4.67 -10.11
C GLU A 46 -22.12 -5.17 -9.67
N ALA A 47 -21.84 -6.47 -9.83
CA ALA A 47 -20.54 -7.06 -9.52
C ALA A 47 -19.39 -6.55 -10.39
N LEU A 48 -19.66 -6.14 -11.64
CA LEU A 48 -18.67 -5.66 -12.61
C LEU A 48 -18.76 -4.14 -12.84
N SER A 49 -19.52 -3.43 -12.01
CA SER A 49 -19.68 -1.99 -12.08
C SER A 49 -18.73 -1.31 -11.10
N MET A 50 -18.03 -0.31 -11.60
CA MET A 50 -17.20 0.58 -10.80
C MET A 50 -17.65 2.01 -11.13
N PRO A 51 -17.86 2.89 -10.13
CA PRO A 51 -18.21 4.27 -10.40
C PRO A 51 -17.14 4.95 -11.27
N ALA A 52 -17.56 5.68 -12.31
CA ALA A 52 -16.65 6.35 -13.25
C ALA A 52 -15.67 7.31 -12.55
N SER A 53 -16.08 7.91 -11.43
CA SER A 53 -15.24 8.75 -10.59
C SER A 53 -14.09 7.99 -9.92
N MET A 54 -14.32 6.72 -9.54
CA MET A 54 -13.29 5.85 -8.98
C MET A 54 -12.40 5.28 -10.09
N GLU A 55 -12.99 4.92 -11.24
CA GLU A 55 -12.23 4.39 -12.39
C GLU A 55 -11.21 5.42 -12.89
N ALA A 56 -11.62 6.69 -12.99
CA ALA A 56 -10.72 7.79 -13.33
C ALA A 56 -9.57 7.96 -12.31
N ARG A 57 -9.84 7.73 -11.01
CA ARG A 57 -8.82 7.83 -9.95
C ARG A 57 -7.81 6.70 -10.00
N VAL A 58 -8.23 5.48 -10.32
CA VAL A 58 -7.31 4.36 -10.51
C VAL A 58 -6.46 4.57 -11.76
N LYS A 59 -7.05 5.12 -12.83
CA LYS A 59 -6.35 5.40 -14.09
C LYS A 59 -5.31 6.51 -13.96
N THR A 60 -5.61 7.58 -13.23
CA THR A 60 -4.68 8.69 -12.95
C THR A 60 -4.63 8.93 -11.45
N PRO A 61 -3.81 8.17 -10.72
CA PRO A 61 -3.74 8.30 -9.27
C PRO A 61 -2.99 9.58 -8.88
N TYR A 62 -3.56 10.31 -7.93
CA TYR A 62 -2.96 11.51 -7.36
C TYR A 62 -2.56 11.22 -5.91
N PHE A 63 -1.28 11.42 -5.59
CA PHE A 63 -0.72 11.12 -4.27
C PHE A 63 -0.27 12.39 -3.52
N ARG A 64 -0.88 13.55 -3.81
CA ARG A 64 -0.42 14.85 -3.29
C ARG A 64 -0.90 15.16 -1.88
N THR A 65 -2.09 14.68 -1.51
CA THR A 65 -2.75 14.96 -0.23
C THR A 65 -3.13 13.67 0.46
N ASP A 66 -3.15 13.63 1.80
CA ASP A 66 -3.63 12.45 2.56
C ASP A 66 -5.06 12.06 2.15
N ALA A 67 -5.94 13.04 1.89
CA ALA A 67 -7.29 12.81 1.39
C ALA A 67 -7.32 12.16 -0.02
N ASP A 68 -6.32 12.43 -0.86
CA ASP A 68 -6.24 11.79 -2.18
C ASP A 68 -5.73 10.35 -2.06
N ILE A 69 -4.83 10.09 -1.11
CA ILE A 69 -4.36 8.74 -0.76
C ILE A 69 -5.52 7.88 -0.24
N GLU A 70 -6.35 8.41 0.66
CA GLU A 70 -7.53 7.71 1.18
C GLU A 70 -8.54 7.37 0.07
N ARG A 71 -8.89 8.35 -0.77
CA ARG A 71 -9.81 8.14 -1.90
C ARG A 71 -9.27 7.15 -2.92
N THR A 72 -7.97 7.16 -3.15
CA THR A 72 -7.30 6.22 -4.06
C THR A 72 -7.25 4.81 -3.45
N THR A 73 -7.10 4.72 -2.12
CA THR A 73 -7.20 3.47 -1.38
C THR A 73 -8.59 2.85 -1.49
N GLU A 74 -9.63 3.66 -1.32
CA GLU A 74 -11.01 3.21 -1.47
C GLU A 74 -11.28 2.69 -2.89
N ALA A 75 -10.85 3.44 -3.92
CA ALA A 75 -10.99 3.02 -5.30
C ALA A 75 -10.21 1.72 -5.61
N ALA A 76 -9.01 1.56 -5.05
CA ALA A 76 -8.20 0.35 -5.21
C ALA A 76 -8.85 -0.88 -4.52
N LYS A 77 -9.47 -0.70 -3.35
CA LYS A 77 -10.23 -1.77 -2.67
C LYS A 77 -11.46 -2.19 -3.46
N VAL A 78 -12.16 -1.24 -4.07
CA VAL A 78 -13.30 -1.55 -4.95
C VAL A 78 -12.81 -2.35 -6.16
N LEU A 79 -11.71 -1.92 -6.79
CA LEU A 79 -11.10 -2.66 -7.90
C LEU A 79 -10.70 -4.09 -7.51
N GLU A 80 -10.06 -4.27 -6.36
CA GLU A 80 -9.72 -5.57 -5.78
C GLU A 80 -10.97 -6.43 -5.59
N SER A 81 -12.02 -5.86 -4.98
CA SER A 81 -13.27 -6.58 -4.75
C SER A 81 -13.94 -7.03 -6.05
N ILE A 82 -13.84 -6.24 -7.13
CA ILE A 82 -14.40 -6.59 -8.45
C ILE A 82 -13.58 -7.71 -9.10
N LEU A 83 -12.26 -7.64 -9.02
CA LEU A 83 -11.35 -8.60 -9.66
C LEU A 83 -11.37 -9.98 -8.97
N PHE A 84 -11.44 -10.00 -7.64
CA PHE A 84 -11.34 -11.23 -6.85
C PHE A 84 -12.70 -11.80 -6.40
N ARG A 85 -13.83 -11.16 -6.72
CA ARG A 85 -15.16 -11.71 -6.42
C ARG A 85 -15.39 -12.99 -7.24
N PRO A 86 -15.77 -14.11 -6.60
CA PRO A 86 -16.12 -15.33 -7.32
C PRO A 86 -17.41 -15.10 -8.12
N LEU A 87 -17.36 -15.36 -9.42
CA LEU A 87 -18.54 -15.33 -10.28
C LEU A 87 -19.19 -16.72 -10.33
N PRO A 88 -20.53 -16.80 -10.44
CA PRO A 88 -21.21 -18.08 -10.65
C PRO A 88 -20.69 -18.82 -11.89
N ALA A 89 -20.61 -20.15 -11.80
CA ALA A 89 -20.12 -21.00 -12.88
C ALA A 89 -20.88 -20.75 -14.20
N GLY A 90 -20.14 -20.59 -15.30
CA GLY A 90 -20.69 -20.29 -16.64
C GLY A 90 -20.79 -18.81 -16.98
N MET A 91 -20.86 -17.89 -15.99
CA MET A 91 -20.84 -16.45 -16.29
C MET A 91 -19.46 -15.94 -16.70
N GLU A 92 -18.40 -16.61 -16.25
CA GLU A 92 -17.01 -16.29 -16.66
C GLU A 92 -16.76 -16.55 -18.15
N GLU A 93 -17.58 -17.38 -18.78
CA GLU A 93 -17.51 -17.69 -20.22
C GLU A 93 -18.20 -16.63 -21.09
N MET A 94 -18.91 -15.67 -20.48
CA MET A 94 -19.50 -14.56 -21.21
C MET A 94 -18.41 -13.61 -21.73
N GLN A 95 -18.46 -13.26 -23.01
CA GLN A 95 -17.48 -12.38 -23.63
C GLN A 95 -17.41 -11.01 -22.94
N ALA A 96 -18.56 -10.40 -22.63
CA ALA A 96 -18.63 -9.12 -21.94
C ALA A 96 -17.95 -9.15 -20.56
N VAL A 97 -18.06 -10.27 -19.83
CA VAL A 97 -17.41 -10.46 -18.52
C VAL A 97 -15.90 -10.54 -18.68
N ARG A 98 -15.42 -11.29 -19.67
CA ARG A 98 -13.98 -11.37 -19.97
C ARG A 98 -13.39 -10.02 -20.36
N GLU A 99 -14.04 -9.30 -21.27
CA GLU A 99 -13.59 -7.97 -21.71
C GLU A 99 -13.56 -6.99 -20.54
N ARG A 100 -14.57 -7.01 -19.67
CA ARG A 100 -14.63 -6.14 -18.51
C ARG A 100 -13.57 -6.50 -17.45
N LYS A 101 -13.35 -7.79 -17.18
CA LYS A 101 -12.24 -8.25 -16.33
C LYS A 101 -10.88 -7.86 -16.91
N GLU A 102 -10.67 -8.00 -18.21
CA GLU A 102 -9.43 -7.62 -18.88
C GLU A 102 -9.17 -6.11 -18.78
N HIS A 103 -10.21 -5.29 -18.93
CA HIS A 103 -10.11 -3.84 -18.71
C HIS A 103 -9.67 -3.50 -17.29
N PHE A 104 -10.30 -4.11 -16.28
CA PHE A 104 -9.92 -3.91 -14.88
C PHE A 104 -8.53 -4.45 -14.55
N GLU A 105 -8.09 -5.53 -15.17
CA GLU A 105 -6.71 -6.04 -15.10
C GLU A 105 -5.70 -5.07 -15.73
N GLY A 106 -6.07 -4.40 -16.84
CA GLY A 106 -5.30 -3.31 -17.42
C GLY A 106 -5.16 -2.12 -16.46
N LEU A 107 -6.27 -1.70 -15.85
CA LEU A 107 -6.27 -0.63 -14.83
C LEU A 107 -5.44 -1.01 -13.60
N LYS A 108 -5.53 -2.26 -13.14
CA LYS A 108 -4.70 -2.79 -12.05
C LYS A 108 -3.22 -2.65 -12.37
N ARG A 109 -2.77 -3.11 -13.54
CA ARG A 109 -1.36 -3.01 -13.96
C ARG A 109 -0.88 -1.57 -14.00
N GLY A 110 -1.63 -0.67 -14.66
CA GLY A 110 -1.27 0.74 -14.74
C GLY A 110 -1.20 1.40 -13.37
N PHE A 111 -2.14 1.10 -12.48
CA PHE A 111 -2.13 1.57 -11.10
C PHE A 111 -0.90 1.07 -10.32
N CYS A 112 -0.58 -0.22 -10.43
CA CYS A 112 0.59 -0.81 -9.75
C CYS A 112 1.90 -0.18 -10.22
N ASP A 113 2.05 0.02 -11.53
CA ASP A 113 3.25 0.64 -12.12
C ASP A 113 3.41 2.10 -11.68
N GLU A 114 2.34 2.89 -11.73
CA GLU A 114 2.35 4.30 -11.34
C GLU A 114 2.60 4.45 -9.83
N PHE A 115 1.96 3.63 -9.00
CA PHE A 115 2.18 3.61 -7.56
C PHE A 115 3.62 3.20 -7.21
N ALA A 116 4.16 2.16 -7.84
CA ALA A 116 5.54 1.76 -7.64
C ALA A 116 6.52 2.86 -8.08
N SER A 117 6.22 3.57 -9.17
CA SER A 117 7.00 4.74 -9.62
C SER A 117 6.98 5.87 -8.58
N HIS A 118 5.79 6.22 -8.09
CA HIS A 118 5.62 7.26 -7.07
C HIS A 118 6.35 6.91 -5.77
N MET A 119 6.26 5.66 -5.31
CA MET A 119 6.94 5.20 -4.10
C MET A 119 8.47 5.22 -4.27
N ARG A 120 8.99 4.79 -5.43
CA ARG A 120 10.43 4.91 -5.72
C ARG A 120 10.90 6.36 -5.70
N ALA A 121 10.15 7.27 -6.33
CA ALA A 121 10.47 8.70 -6.31
C ALA A 121 10.46 9.26 -4.87
N THR A 122 9.52 8.81 -4.05
CA THR A 122 9.42 9.20 -2.64
C THR A 122 10.61 8.69 -1.83
N PHE A 123 11.07 7.45 -2.08
CA PHE A 123 12.26 6.89 -1.44
C PHE A 123 13.54 7.61 -1.85
N THR A 124 13.71 7.94 -3.14
CA THR A 124 14.86 8.72 -3.62
C THR A 124 14.86 10.13 -3.05
N ALA A 125 13.70 10.79 -2.99
CA ALA A 125 13.56 12.11 -2.39
C ALA A 125 13.89 12.08 -0.88
N TYR A 126 13.56 11.00 -0.18
CA TYR A 126 14.00 10.79 1.20
C TYR A 126 15.52 10.63 1.29
N GLY A 127 16.11 9.85 0.38
CA GLY A 127 17.56 9.70 0.20
C GLY A 127 18.33 11.02 0.10
N GLN A 128 17.75 12.01 -0.59
CA GLN A 128 18.40 13.29 -0.88
C GLN A 128 18.16 14.36 0.18
N ASN A 129 16.97 14.39 0.79
CA ASN A 129 16.57 15.41 1.77
C ASN A 129 16.96 15.09 3.21
N ALA A 130 17.51 13.90 3.46
CA ALA A 130 18.08 13.54 4.75
C ALA A 130 19.32 14.39 5.02
N ASP A 131 19.17 15.49 5.76
CA ASP A 131 20.29 16.35 6.13
C ASP A 131 21.20 15.65 7.16
N LEU A 132 22.20 14.94 6.62
CA LEU A 132 23.23 14.18 7.36
C LEU A 132 24.11 15.08 8.25
N ARG A 133 23.93 16.41 8.23
CA ARG A 133 24.69 17.38 9.01
C ARG A 133 24.06 17.76 10.35
N SER A 134 22.82 17.33 10.63
CA SER A 134 22.15 17.69 11.89
C SER A 134 22.68 16.87 13.08
N LYS A 135 23.03 17.56 14.17
CA LYS A 135 23.60 16.98 15.42
C LYS A 135 22.62 16.13 16.24
N LYS A 136 21.35 16.04 15.87
CA LYS A 136 20.30 15.25 16.56
C LYS A 136 19.67 14.29 15.56
N LEU A 137 20.17 13.07 15.57
CA LEU A 137 19.98 12.08 14.51
C LEU A 137 18.72 11.21 14.64
N SER A 138 18.10 11.12 15.82
CA SER A 138 17.15 10.04 16.10
C SER A 138 15.67 10.36 15.87
N ALA A 139 15.23 11.61 15.99
CA ALA A 139 13.79 11.94 15.98
C ALA A 139 13.31 12.67 14.71
N SER A 140 14.19 13.41 14.04
CA SER A 140 13.81 14.30 12.93
C SER A 140 13.88 13.64 11.55
N LEU A 141 14.78 12.68 11.36
CA LEU A 141 15.01 12.02 10.07
C LEU A 141 13.94 10.97 9.76
N THR A 142 13.53 10.21 10.77
CA THR A 142 12.66 9.04 10.59
C THR A 142 11.19 9.35 10.91
N GLY A 143 10.89 10.18 11.91
CA GLY A 143 9.50 10.44 12.34
C GLY A 143 8.60 11.09 11.29
N GLY A 144 9.12 12.04 10.50
CA GLY A 144 8.34 12.74 9.47
C GLY A 144 8.04 11.87 8.23
N ILE A 145 9.03 11.09 7.79
CA ILE A 145 8.87 10.17 6.66
C ILE A 145 8.07 8.93 7.06
N HIS A 146 8.30 8.36 8.25
CA HIS A 146 7.48 7.23 8.73
C HIS A 146 6.03 7.62 8.86
N ARG A 147 5.72 8.83 9.35
CA ARG A 147 4.34 9.33 9.39
C ARG A 147 3.74 9.46 7.98
N ARG A 148 4.49 9.97 7.01
CA ARG A 148 4.02 10.11 5.62
C ARG A 148 3.89 8.76 4.92
N LEU A 149 4.81 7.83 5.15
CA LEU A 149 4.76 6.46 4.62
C LEU A 149 3.63 5.66 5.27
N THR A 150 3.32 5.89 6.55
CA THR A 150 2.20 5.24 7.24
C THR A 150 0.86 5.49 6.52
N SER A 151 0.64 6.69 5.95
CA SER A 151 -0.55 6.99 5.15
C SER A 151 -0.70 6.07 3.92
N TYR A 152 0.41 5.58 3.35
CA TYR A 152 0.40 4.68 2.19
C TYR A 152 0.27 3.19 2.55
N ARG A 153 0.24 2.83 3.85
CA ARG A 153 0.15 1.44 4.31
C ARG A 153 -1.01 0.66 3.69
N PRO A 154 -2.25 1.18 3.61
CA PRO A 154 -3.36 0.45 2.99
C PRO A 154 -3.14 0.17 1.49
N LEU A 155 -2.49 1.10 0.77
CA LEU A 155 -2.15 0.94 -0.64
C LEU A 155 -1.05 -0.09 -0.86
N MET A 156 -0.07 -0.16 0.03
CA MET A 156 0.97 -1.18 0.01
C MET A 156 0.41 -2.58 0.27
N MET A 157 -0.55 -2.71 1.20
CA MET A 157 -1.25 -3.98 1.42
C MET A 157 -2.07 -4.37 0.19
N GLY A 158 -2.81 -3.44 -0.41
CA GLY A 158 -3.51 -3.69 -1.67
C GLY A 158 -2.56 -4.09 -2.80
N LEU A 159 -1.40 -3.44 -2.92
CA LEU A 159 -0.37 -3.81 -3.90
C LEU A 159 0.18 -5.22 -3.65
N SER A 160 0.32 -5.65 -2.39
CA SER A 160 0.78 -7.01 -2.08
C SER A 160 -0.18 -8.09 -2.57
N VAL A 161 -1.49 -7.82 -2.55
CA VAL A 161 -2.53 -8.73 -3.05
C VAL A 161 -2.64 -8.66 -4.57
N MET A 162 -2.45 -7.46 -5.15
CA MET A 162 -2.60 -7.24 -6.59
C MET A 162 -1.36 -7.66 -7.42
N ASP A 163 -0.15 -7.38 -6.94
CA ASP A 163 1.12 -7.68 -7.61
C ASP A 163 2.28 -7.89 -6.62
N GLU A 164 2.48 -9.15 -6.24
CA GLU A 164 3.58 -9.58 -5.38
C GLU A 164 4.97 -9.23 -5.95
N LYS A 165 5.14 -9.25 -7.28
CA LYS A 165 6.45 -9.02 -7.91
C LYS A 165 6.87 -7.56 -7.76
N SER A 166 5.95 -6.63 -8.00
CA SER A 166 6.23 -5.21 -7.81
C SER A 166 6.42 -4.85 -6.34
N PHE A 167 5.69 -5.50 -5.43
CA PHE A 167 5.89 -5.35 -3.99
C PHE A 167 7.29 -5.80 -3.55
N VAL A 168 7.76 -6.96 -3.99
CA VAL A 168 9.12 -7.47 -3.68
C VAL A 168 10.20 -6.55 -4.25
N ARG A 169 10.02 -6.06 -5.48
CA ARG A 169 10.94 -5.08 -6.10
C ARG A 169 11.00 -3.79 -5.29
N LEU A 170 9.85 -3.26 -4.90
CA LEU A 170 9.75 -2.03 -4.12
C LEU A 170 10.40 -2.16 -2.74
N ARG A 171 10.27 -3.32 -2.10
CA ARG A 171 11.00 -3.64 -0.85
C ARG A 171 12.51 -3.65 -1.04
N SER A 172 13.00 -4.17 -2.16
CA SER A 172 14.44 -4.15 -2.50
C SER A 172 14.93 -2.72 -2.74
N ASP A 173 14.15 -1.92 -3.47
CA ASP A 173 14.45 -0.51 -3.71
C ASP A 173 14.47 0.29 -2.39
N TYR A 174 13.47 0.13 -1.53
CA TYR A 174 13.45 0.73 -0.20
C TYR A 174 14.69 0.36 0.63
N ARG A 175 15.07 -0.92 0.65
CA ARG A 175 16.26 -1.39 1.37
C ARG A 175 17.55 -0.77 0.81
N ARG A 176 17.63 -0.56 -0.50
CA ARG A 176 18.78 0.09 -1.15
C ARG A 176 18.87 1.56 -0.75
N GLU A 177 17.77 2.30 -0.82
CA GLU A 177 17.74 3.71 -0.46
C GLU A 177 18.03 3.92 1.04
N LEU A 178 17.45 3.09 1.91
CA LEU A 178 17.80 3.10 3.34
C LEU A 178 19.29 2.81 3.57
N ARG A 179 19.86 1.82 2.89
CA ARG A 179 21.29 1.50 3.03
C ARG A 179 22.17 2.69 2.64
N GLN A 180 21.82 3.39 1.56
CA GLN A 180 22.53 4.58 1.11
C GLN A 180 22.45 5.73 2.11
N LEU A 181 21.39 5.82 2.91
CA LEU A 181 21.24 6.80 3.98
C LEU A 181 21.97 6.40 5.26
N PHE A 182 21.77 5.16 5.73
CA PHE A 182 22.32 4.69 7.00
C PHE A 182 23.84 4.51 6.96
N GLN A 183 24.40 4.05 5.85
CA GLN A 183 25.84 3.79 5.78
C GLN A 183 26.70 5.06 5.93
N PRO A 184 26.40 6.19 5.25
CA PRO A 184 27.06 7.47 5.50
C PRO A 184 26.75 8.04 6.88
N LEU A 185 25.53 7.85 7.39
CA LEU A 185 25.13 8.32 8.73
C LEU A 185 26.01 7.71 9.82
N VAL A 186 26.18 6.39 9.77
CA VAL A 186 27.04 5.64 10.68
C VAL A 186 28.49 6.09 10.50
N LYS A 187 28.99 6.22 9.26
CA LYS A 187 30.36 6.71 9.03
C LYS A 187 30.59 8.13 9.58
N ASN A 188 29.64 9.04 9.40
CA ASN A 188 29.75 10.43 9.85
C ASN A 188 29.69 10.54 11.38
N THR A 189 28.82 9.77 12.04
CA THR A 189 28.78 9.72 13.52
C THR A 189 30.09 9.19 14.09
N PHE A 190 30.63 8.10 13.53
CA PHE A 190 31.95 7.59 13.93
C PHE A 190 33.08 8.57 13.65
N ALA A 191 33.05 9.31 12.52
CA ALA A 191 34.04 10.33 12.21
C ALA A 191 34.00 11.52 13.19
N ILE A 192 32.80 11.99 13.55
CA ILE A 192 32.60 13.06 14.54
C ILE A 192 33.10 12.60 15.92
N LEU A 193 32.82 11.37 16.33
CA LEU A 193 33.30 10.80 17.59
C LEU A 193 34.82 10.65 17.59
N LYS A 194 35.41 10.15 16.50
CA LYS A 194 36.87 10.05 16.34
C LYS A 194 37.52 11.43 16.41
N GLY A 195 36.91 12.45 15.81
CA GLY A 195 37.37 13.84 15.90
C GLY A 195 37.31 14.40 17.32
N LYS A 196 36.23 14.12 18.07
CA LYS A 196 36.14 14.49 19.50
C LYS A 196 37.18 13.78 20.36
N LEU A 197 37.43 12.49 20.10
CA LEU A 197 38.43 11.69 20.81
C LEU A 197 39.86 12.18 20.52
N LEU A 198 40.16 12.50 19.25
CA LEU A 198 41.47 13.04 18.86
C LEU A 198 41.73 14.42 19.48
N LYS A 199 40.70 15.27 19.59
CA LYS A 199 40.78 16.56 20.30
C LYS A 199 41.04 16.36 21.80
N GLU A 200 40.33 15.43 22.45
CA GLU A 200 40.58 15.06 23.85
C GLU A 200 42.01 14.53 24.09
N VAL A 201 42.53 13.68 23.19
CA VAL A 201 43.89 13.15 23.31
C VAL A 201 44.94 14.23 23.07
N HIS A 202 44.69 15.15 22.14
CA HIS A 202 45.56 16.30 21.91
C HIS A 202 45.56 17.27 23.10
N GLU A 203 44.39 17.56 23.69
CA GLU A 203 44.26 18.37 24.90
C GLU A 203 44.94 17.71 26.11
N ARG A 204 44.83 16.39 26.27
CA ARG A 204 45.56 15.66 27.34
C ARG A 204 47.07 15.66 27.13
N ARG A 205 47.54 15.61 25.88
CA ARG A 205 48.97 15.75 25.56
C ARG A 205 49.49 17.17 25.79
N LEU A 206 48.66 18.19 25.53
CA LEU A 206 48.97 19.58 25.86
C LEU A 206 49.06 19.80 27.38
N LEU A 207 48.26 19.08 28.16
CA LEU A 207 48.28 19.08 29.63
C LEU A 207 49.42 18.24 30.23
N SER A 208 50.10 17.39 29.45
CA SER A 208 51.17 16.50 29.92
C SER A 208 52.58 16.95 29.50
N LEU A 209 52.74 18.16 28.96
CA LEU A 209 54.05 18.78 28.77
C LEU A 209 54.59 19.24 30.13
N PRO A 210 55.88 18.99 30.46
CA PRO A 210 56.43 19.34 31.76
C PRO A 210 56.36 20.86 31.96
N GLU A 211 55.87 21.26 33.13
CA GLU A 211 55.72 22.65 33.57
C GLU A 211 57.04 23.42 33.43
N GLY A 212 57.04 24.38 32.49
CA GLY A 212 57.95 25.52 32.48
C GLY A 212 57.10 26.79 32.54
N ASP A 213 57.05 27.37 33.73
CA ASP A 213 56.60 28.72 34.08
C ASP A 213 55.12 29.11 33.85
N ALA A 214 54.38 28.98 34.96
CA ALA A 214 53.46 29.97 35.52
C ALA A 214 52.68 30.88 34.55
N VAL A 215 51.49 30.43 34.14
CA VAL A 215 50.35 31.35 33.95
C VAL A 215 49.10 30.73 34.58
N LYS A 216 48.69 31.28 35.74
CA LYS A 216 47.38 31.05 36.34
C LYS A 216 46.29 31.34 35.30
N ARG A 217 45.62 30.31 34.82
CA ARG A 217 44.28 30.40 34.24
C ARG A 217 43.34 29.48 35.01
N THR A 218 42.80 30.02 36.09
CA THR A 218 41.55 29.56 36.68
C THR A 218 40.42 29.74 35.67
N GLY A 219 40.20 28.71 34.84
CA GLY A 219 39.01 28.57 34.00
C GLY A 219 38.20 27.40 34.52
N ARG A 220 36.97 27.69 34.96
CA ARG A 220 35.93 26.73 35.39
C ARG A 220 35.88 25.45 34.53
N PRO A 221 35.55 24.29 35.11
CA PRO A 221 35.09 23.15 34.31
C PRO A 221 33.73 23.51 33.70
N GLU A 222 33.70 23.70 32.38
CA GLU A 222 32.47 23.83 31.60
C GLU A 222 31.58 22.57 31.79
N PRO A 223 30.28 22.73 32.12
CA PRO A 223 29.36 21.62 32.29
C PRO A 223 28.99 21.05 30.91
N GLY A 224 29.50 19.87 30.58
CA GLY A 224 29.16 19.21 29.31
C GLY A 224 30.26 18.36 28.68
N ARG A 225 31.40 18.15 29.35
CA ARG A 225 32.48 17.27 28.87
C ARG A 225 32.11 15.80 29.12
N VAL A 226 31.19 15.30 28.31
CA VAL A 226 30.81 13.88 28.26
C VAL A 226 32.08 13.07 28.01
N ARG A 227 32.39 12.12 28.90
CA ARG A 227 33.59 11.27 28.73
C ARG A 227 33.53 10.63 27.33
N PRO A 228 34.66 10.46 26.61
CA PRO A 228 34.62 9.86 25.28
C PRO A 228 33.93 8.48 25.25
N GLN A 229 33.97 7.75 26.38
CA GLN A 229 33.20 6.52 26.59
C GLN A 229 31.68 6.78 26.65
N GLU A 230 31.24 7.80 27.38
CA GLU A 230 29.83 8.21 27.46
C GLU A 230 29.32 8.76 26.12
N ALA A 231 30.17 9.44 25.34
CA ALA A 231 29.83 9.92 24.00
C ALA A 231 29.71 8.77 22.99
N PHE A 232 30.52 7.72 23.16
CA PHE A 232 30.43 6.50 22.36
C PHE A 232 29.19 5.67 22.74
N VAL A 233 28.88 5.56 24.04
CA VAL A 233 27.65 4.92 24.54
C VAL A 233 26.40 5.68 24.07
N GLN A 234 26.42 7.02 24.10
CA GLN A 234 25.31 7.84 23.58
C GLN A 234 25.12 7.63 22.08
N ALA A 235 26.19 7.62 21.30
CA ALA A 235 26.09 7.40 19.85
C ALA A 235 25.63 5.97 19.50
N LEU A 236 26.09 4.96 20.25
CA LEU A 236 25.58 3.60 20.09
C LEU A 236 24.10 3.51 20.50
N SER A 237 23.70 4.18 21.58
CA SER A 237 22.30 4.25 22.00
C SER A 237 21.42 4.94 20.95
N ASP A 238 21.90 6.01 20.33
CA ASP A 238 21.18 6.74 19.29
C ASP A 238 21.05 5.90 18.01
N ILE A 239 22.10 5.16 17.62
CA ILE A 239 22.07 4.24 16.47
C ILE A 239 21.16 3.04 16.74
N VAL A 240 21.22 2.45 17.94
CA VAL A 240 20.35 1.33 18.32
C VAL A 240 18.88 1.75 18.35
N SER A 241 18.57 2.92 18.92
CA SER A 241 17.21 3.46 18.95
C SER A 241 16.67 3.73 17.53
N LEU A 242 17.55 4.19 16.64
CA LEU A 242 17.23 4.40 15.23
C LEU A 242 16.96 3.07 14.51
N CYS A 243 17.77 2.04 14.74
CA CYS A 243 17.54 0.71 14.19
C CYS A 243 16.25 0.06 14.73
N LEU A 244 15.92 0.24 16.01
CA LEU A 244 14.68 -0.26 16.60
C LEU A 244 13.44 0.44 16.02
N ALA A 245 13.50 1.76 15.85
CA ALA A 245 12.41 2.51 15.21
C ALA A 245 12.20 2.08 13.74
N GLU A 246 13.27 1.81 13.00
CA GLU A 246 13.18 1.25 11.64
C GLU A 246 12.66 -0.18 11.63
N GLN A 247 13.04 -1.01 12.60
CA GLN A 247 12.50 -2.36 12.73
C GLN A 247 10.99 -2.33 13.00
N GLU A 248 10.52 -1.50 13.94
CA GLU A 248 9.09 -1.35 14.22
C GLU A 248 8.31 -0.79 13.02
N PHE A 249 8.91 0.15 12.28
CA PHE A 249 8.33 0.65 11.03
C PHE A 249 8.26 -0.45 9.96
N LEU A 250 9.33 -1.24 9.76
CA LEU A 250 9.33 -2.35 8.81
C LEU A 250 8.28 -3.42 9.17
N LEU A 251 8.16 -3.76 10.45
CA LEU A 251 7.15 -4.70 10.95
C LEU A 251 5.73 -4.16 10.70
N SER A 252 5.49 -2.88 10.97
CA SER A 252 4.15 -2.28 10.76
C SER A 252 3.82 -2.03 9.29
N PHE A 253 4.78 -1.57 8.48
CA PHE A 253 4.56 -1.16 7.09
C PHE A 253 4.63 -2.33 6.10
N PHE A 254 5.50 -3.33 6.34
CA PHE A 254 5.63 -4.50 5.47
C PHE A 254 5.05 -5.80 6.06
N HIS A 255 4.55 -5.81 7.32
CA HIS A 255 4.02 -7.02 7.99
C HIS A 255 4.94 -8.24 7.85
N ILE A 256 6.22 -8.07 8.16
CA ILE A 256 7.19 -9.17 8.35
C ILE A 256 7.11 -9.67 9.79
#